data_AF-A0A7V5C751-F1
#
_entry.id   AF-A0A7V5C751-F1
#
_cell.length_a   1.000
_cell.length_b   1.000
_cell.length_c   1.000
_cell.angle_alpha   90.00
_cell.angle_beta   90.00
_cell.angle_gamma   90.00
#
_symmetry.space_group_name_H-M   'P 1'
#
loop_
_entity.id
_entity.type
_entity.pdbx_description
1 polymer ?
#
loop_
_entity_poly.entity_id
_entity_poly.type
_entity_poly.pdbx_seq_one_letter_code
_entity_poly.pdbx_strand_id
1 'polypeptide(L)'
;MNHENILRWIRNSENSGMEFKRDDIRPEQLAKEIVALLNFKGGKILLGVEDDGSISGITRPSPEEWVMNVCSDIVHPRIIPYYEEIQMGDRRVAVISVDMGISKPYVMRHGKGENIYIRVGSTSRLATREEQMRLFQEGGFLHVEILPVPGTCFANLDLRRLSDYFGRVRRLIPLPNTDEDWTQLLINMEYMSAHEGSDSLCTIAGLLLFGRRPGRFLRQAGLEWIVFPGTEKDYDTRDRAGLDGPLAALWDENGEQIEDGLLDLLMNKVRQHASQEKLSENQLTRVVQWDFAPEAIREAVVNAFAHRDWTRPADVEVSLYSDRMEIISPGPLPNHVTVERMKQGLRIPRNPILIQTLKDYGYVEYMGMGVRNKIIAGMKKHNGTEPEFVADEFQVLVRLLKE
;
A
#
# COMPACT_ATOMS: atom_id res chain seq x y z
N MET A 1 3.60 31.70 14.00
CA MET A 1 4.75 30.92 14.53
C MET A 1 5.81 31.90 15.07
N ASN A 2 6.81 31.50 15.88
CA ASN A 2 7.72 32.46 16.57
C ASN A 2 9.16 32.45 16.02
N HIS A 3 9.91 33.55 16.23
CA HIS A 3 11.31 33.76 15.80
C HIS A 3 12.24 32.56 16.11
N GLU A 4 12.11 31.97 17.29
CA GLU A 4 12.93 30.83 17.73
C GLU A 4 12.77 29.58 16.83
N ASN A 5 11.58 29.38 16.24
CA ASN A 5 11.32 28.23 15.37
C ASN A 5 12.10 28.33 14.06
N ILE A 6 12.15 29.50 13.43
CA ILE A 6 12.90 29.70 12.18
C ILE A 6 14.40 29.56 12.44
N LEU A 7 14.93 30.16 13.50
CA LEU A 7 16.36 29.99 13.83
C LEU A 7 16.72 28.52 14.06
N ARG A 8 15.83 27.76 14.71
CA ARG A 8 16.00 26.31 14.89
C ARG A 8 16.00 25.57 13.54
N TRP A 9 15.10 25.93 12.63
CA TRP A 9 15.06 25.30 11.30
C TRP A 9 16.30 25.62 10.46
N ILE A 10 16.74 26.88 10.44
CA ILE A 10 17.97 27.30 9.76
C ILE A 10 19.17 26.51 10.28
N ARG A 11 19.28 26.33 11.60
CA ARG A 11 20.35 25.52 12.23
C ARG A 11 20.31 24.04 11.84
N ASN A 12 19.12 23.51 11.55
CA ASN A 12 18.95 22.13 11.12
C ASN A 12 19.14 21.94 9.60
N SER A 13 19.40 23.03 8.87
CA SER A 13 19.58 23.06 7.41
C SER A 13 18.37 22.49 6.64
N GLU A 14 18.49 22.48 5.30
CA GLU A 14 17.51 21.84 4.43
C GLU A 14 17.43 20.33 4.69
N ASN A 15 16.23 19.79 4.52
CA ASN A 15 15.96 18.35 4.66
C ASN A 15 14.72 17.98 3.84
N SER A 16 14.23 16.74 3.99
CA SER A 16 13.09 16.25 3.22
C SER A 16 11.79 17.04 3.41
N GLY A 17 11.63 17.78 4.51
CA GLY A 17 10.43 18.59 4.76
C GLY A 17 10.69 20.10 4.83
N MET A 18 11.92 20.55 4.55
CA MET A 18 12.31 21.95 4.67
C MET A 18 13.18 22.36 3.48
N GLU A 19 12.80 23.44 2.83
CA GLU A 19 13.49 24.05 1.68
C GLU A 19 13.76 25.53 1.94
N PHE A 20 14.94 26.02 1.57
CA PHE A 20 15.29 27.44 1.61
C PHE A 20 15.32 28.00 0.20
N LYS A 21 14.76 29.20 0.03
CA LYS A 21 14.75 29.89 -1.25
C LYS A 21 14.98 31.38 -1.06
N ARG A 22 15.81 31.92 -1.95
CA ARG A 22 15.99 33.36 -2.14
C ARG A 22 14.69 34.00 -2.60
N ASP A 23 14.47 35.26 -2.26
CA ASP A 23 13.28 35.97 -2.72
C ASP A 23 13.29 36.22 -4.24
N ASP A 24 14.45 36.31 -4.90
CA ASP A 24 14.59 36.63 -6.33
C ASP A 24 14.36 35.44 -7.29
N ILE A 25 13.89 34.29 -6.79
CA ILE A 25 13.63 33.11 -7.61
C ILE A 25 12.50 33.33 -8.62
N ARG A 26 12.51 32.52 -9.68
CA ARG A 26 11.43 32.51 -10.68
C ARG A 26 10.21 31.69 -10.20
N PRO A 27 9.00 31.99 -10.69
CA PRO A 27 7.78 31.24 -10.37
C PRO A 27 7.93 29.71 -10.50
N GLU A 28 8.62 29.24 -11.53
CA GLU A 28 8.80 27.80 -11.78
C GLU A 28 9.70 27.14 -10.74
N GLN A 29 10.67 27.89 -10.20
CA GLN A 29 11.54 27.37 -9.14
C GLN A 29 10.77 27.20 -7.84
N LEU A 30 9.87 28.11 -7.50
CA LEU A 30 8.99 27.93 -6.34
C LEU A 30 8.00 26.79 -6.58
N ALA A 31 7.34 26.78 -7.74
CA ALA A 31 6.35 25.76 -8.08
C ALA A 31 6.93 24.35 -8.07
N LYS A 32 8.17 24.16 -8.56
CA LYS A 32 8.89 22.89 -8.50
C LYS A 32 8.97 22.34 -7.08
N GLU A 33 9.38 23.18 -6.12
CA GLU A 33 9.55 22.75 -4.73
C GLU A 33 8.19 22.50 -4.06
N ILE A 34 7.19 23.33 -4.34
CA ILE A 34 5.80 23.10 -3.88
C ILE A 34 5.26 21.76 -4.40
N VAL A 35 5.40 21.47 -5.70
CA VAL A 35 4.97 20.22 -6.32
C VAL A 35 5.69 19.02 -5.70
N ALA A 36 7.00 19.11 -5.50
CA ALA A 36 7.77 18.04 -4.88
C ALA A 36 7.31 17.74 -3.44
N LEU A 37 7.04 18.77 -2.65
CA LEU A 37 6.53 18.62 -1.28
C LEU A 37 5.09 18.07 -1.24
N LEU A 38 4.21 18.52 -2.14
CA LEU A 38 2.84 18.00 -2.28
C LEU A 38 2.83 16.51 -2.67
N ASN A 39 3.71 16.10 -3.58
CA ASN A 39 3.89 14.70 -3.95
C ASN A 39 4.60 13.87 -2.89
N PHE A 40 5.29 14.52 -1.95
CA PHE A 40 5.92 13.91 -0.78
C PHE A 40 4.95 13.91 0.43
N LYS A 41 5.45 14.18 1.64
CA LYS A 41 4.71 14.24 2.91
C LYS A 41 4.35 15.67 3.33
N GLY A 42 4.33 16.61 2.39
CA GLY A 42 4.24 18.04 2.68
C GLY A 42 5.56 18.59 3.21
N GLY A 43 5.54 19.84 3.67
CA GLY A 43 6.72 20.51 4.22
C GLY A 43 6.58 22.02 4.26
N LYS A 44 7.73 22.68 4.42
CA LYS A 44 7.83 24.14 4.51
C LYS A 44 8.91 24.67 3.59
N ILE A 45 8.66 25.85 3.03
CA ILE A 45 9.62 26.61 2.25
C ILE A 45 9.85 27.94 2.98
N LEU A 46 11.10 28.26 3.30
CA LEU A 46 11.50 29.58 3.81
C LEU A 46 11.94 30.46 2.65
N LEU A 47 11.13 31.47 2.33
CA LEU A 47 11.45 32.46 1.30
C LEU A 47 12.16 33.66 1.93
N GLY A 48 13.30 34.05 1.36
CA GLY A 48 14.23 35.03 1.92
C GLY A 48 15.34 34.41 2.78
N VAL A 49 15.60 33.11 2.61
CA VAL A 49 16.72 32.41 3.24
C VAL A 49 17.56 31.76 2.15
N GLU A 50 18.88 31.96 2.22
CA GLU A 50 19.86 31.41 1.30
C GLU A 50 20.16 29.93 1.64
N ASP A 51 20.72 29.18 0.69
CA ASP A 51 21.03 27.75 0.89
C ASP A 51 22.05 27.51 2.04
N ASP A 52 22.90 28.51 2.33
CA ASP A 52 23.85 28.50 3.46
C ASP A 52 23.21 28.86 4.82
N GLY A 53 21.90 29.15 4.83
CA GLY A 53 21.12 29.55 6.00
C GLY A 53 21.18 31.05 6.33
N SER A 54 21.89 31.87 5.55
CA SER A 54 21.89 33.32 5.73
C SER A 54 20.53 33.92 5.33
N ILE A 55 20.05 34.90 6.09
CA ILE A 55 18.72 35.51 5.89
C ILE A 55 18.87 36.72 4.98
N SER A 56 18.57 36.61 3.69
CA SER A 56 18.53 37.77 2.77
C SER A 56 17.24 38.59 2.93
N GLY A 57 16.15 37.94 3.33
CA GLY A 57 14.84 38.53 3.55
C GLY A 57 14.01 38.68 2.26
N ILE A 58 12.71 38.85 2.43
CA ILE A 58 11.78 39.14 1.33
C ILE A 58 11.81 40.63 0.99
N THR A 59 12.01 40.92 -0.29
CA THR A 59 12.11 42.26 -0.88
C THR A 59 10.95 42.57 -1.84
N ARG A 60 10.22 41.54 -2.28
CA ARG A 60 9.02 41.68 -3.10
C ARG A 60 7.95 42.55 -2.41
N PRO A 61 7.20 43.39 -3.16
CA PRO A 61 6.11 44.18 -2.60
C PRO A 61 4.94 43.35 -2.05
N SER A 62 4.50 42.34 -2.82
CA SER A 62 3.36 41.46 -2.47
C SER A 62 3.76 39.99 -2.54
N PRO A 63 4.64 39.52 -1.64
CA PRO A 63 5.16 38.14 -1.66
C PRO A 63 4.05 37.11 -1.47
N GLU A 64 3.07 37.37 -0.60
CA GLU A 64 1.91 36.49 -0.40
C GLU A 64 1.12 36.28 -1.70
N GLU A 65 0.67 37.38 -2.33
CA GLU A 65 -0.08 37.35 -3.59
C GLU A 65 0.71 36.62 -4.69
N TRP A 66 2.02 36.86 -4.77
CA TRP A 66 2.89 36.17 -5.71
C TRP A 66 2.92 34.66 -5.47
N VAL A 67 3.06 34.21 -4.22
CA VAL A 67 3.01 32.77 -3.86
C VAL A 67 1.66 32.16 -4.21
N MET A 68 0.55 32.86 -3.92
CA MET A 68 -0.80 32.39 -4.24
C MET A 68 -1.00 32.24 -5.75
N ASN A 69 -0.51 33.19 -6.56
CA ASN A 69 -0.57 33.11 -8.01
C ASN A 69 0.25 31.94 -8.57
N VAL A 70 1.46 31.70 -8.04
CA VAL A 70 2.26 30.51 -8.41
C VAL A 70 1.47 29.21 -8.16
N CYS A 71 0.79 29.12 -7.01
CA CYS A 71 -0.01 27.94 -6.63
C CYS A 71 -1.29 27.76 -7.47
N SER A 72 -1.87 28.85 -7.97
CA SER A 72 -3.07 28.83 -8.82
C SER A 72 -2.74 28.51 -10.28
N ASP A 73 -1.64 29.07 -10.79
CA ASP A 73 -1.41 29.15 -12.24
C ASP A 73 -0.44 28.07 -12.73
N ILE A 74 0.53 27.68 -11.89
CA ILE A 74 1.62 26.77 -12.26
C ILE A 74 1.45 25.40 -11.59
N VAL A 75 0.96 25.34 -10.35
CA VAL A 75 0.75 24.08 -9.62
C VAL A 75 -0.61 23.48 -9.97
N HIS A 76 -0.64 22.21 -10.35
CA HIS A 76 -1.88 21.50 -10.66
C HIS A 76 -1.92 20.09 -10.05
N PRO A 77 -3.01 19.64 -9.42
CA PRO A 77 -4.22 20.40 -9.08
C PRO A 77 -3.92 21.65 -8.24
N ARG A 78 -4.78 22.66 -8.35
CA ARG A 78 -4.59 23.94 -7.65
C ARG A 78 -4.64 23.73 -6.14
N ILE A 79 -3.81 24.45 -5.41
CA ILE A 79 -3.75 24.42 -3.94
C ILE A 79 -3.74 25.83 -3.36
N ILE A 80 -4.10 25.93 -2.08
CA ILE A 80 -3.94 27.15 -1.29
C ILE A 80 -2.97 26.80 -0.15
N PRO A 81 -1.70 27.26 -0.20
CA PRO A 81 -0.75 27.00 0.88
C PRO A 81 -1.08 27.87 2.10
N TYR A 82 -0.59 27.46 3.27
CA TYR A 82 -0.60 28.33 4.45
C TYR A 82 0.64 29.23 4.40
N TYR A 83 0.43 30.55 4.37
CA TYR A 83 1.48 31.56 4.27
C TYR A 83 1.53 32.38 5.56
N GLU A 84 2.74 32.61 6.07
CA GLU A 84 2.97 33.53 7.19
C GLU A 84 4.28 34.29 7.00
N GLU A 85 4.32 35.56 7.42
CA GLU A 85 5.54 36.37 7.47
C GLU A 85 6.03 36.52 8.91
N ILE A 86 7.34 36.40 9.10
CA ILE A 86 7.97 36.52 10.40
C ILE A 86 9.12 37.52 10.32
N GLN A 87 9.12 38.48 11.23
CA GLN A 87 10.17 39.47 11.38
C GLN A 87 11.45 38.84 11.98
N MET A 88 12.59 39.08 11.35
CA MET A 88 13.93 38.59 11.66
C MET A 88 14.90 39.76 11.73
N GLY A 89 14.96 40.44 12.88
CA GLY A 89 15.67 41.72 13.00
C GLY A 89 15.05 42.76 12.09
N ASP A 90 15.83 43.31 11.16
CA ASP A 90 15.36 44.30 10.18
C ASP A 90 14.81 43.67 8.88
N ARG A 91 14.85 42.34 8.77
CA ARG A 91 14.41 41.58 7.59
C ARG A 91 13.12 40.82 7.88
N ARG A 92 12.37 40.48 6.83
CA ARG A 92 11.20 39.60 6.92
C ARG A 92 11.48 38.30 6.18
N VAL A 93 10.99 37.18 6.71
CA VAL A 93 11.05 35.87 6.07
C VAL A 93 9.64 35.35 5.92
N ALA A 94 9.30 34.83 4.75
CA ALA A 94 8.01 34.19 4.53
C ALA A 94 8.13 32.68 4.68
N VAL A 95 7.17 32.07 5.37
CA VAL A 95 7.06 30.62 5.56
C VAL A 95 5.85 30.15 4.76
N ILE A 96 6.12 29.33 3.74
CA ILE A 96 5.10 28.70 2.91
C ILE A 96 4.97 27.27 3.40
N SER A 97 3.83 26.92 3.99
CA SER A 97 3.55 25.57 4.47
C SER A 97 2.58 24.87 3.53
N VAL A 98 2.97 23.67 3.11
CA VAL A 98 2.15 22.81 2.25
C VAL A 98 1.93 21.48 2.95
N ASP A 99 0.69 21.04 3.01
CA ASP A 99 0.36 19.70 3.47
C ASP A 99 0.69 18.67 2.40
N MET A 100 0.73 17.40 2.80
CA MET A 100 0.79 16.30 1.85
C MET A 100 -0.43 16.33 0.93
N GLY A 101 -0.20 16.34 -0.38
CA GLY A 101 -1.25 16.46 -1.38
C GLY A 101 -2.08 15.18 -1.50
N ILE A 102 -3.40 15.33 -1.62
CA ILE A 102 -4.36 14.22 -1.71
C ILE A 102 -4.71 13.78 -3.13
N SER A 103 -4.53 14.67 -4.10
CA SER A 103 -4.91 14.47 -5.51
C SER A 103 -3.67 14.22 -6.37
N LYS A 104 -2.78 13.33 -5.92
CA LYS A 104 -1.54 13.03 -6.62
C LYS A 104 -1.80 12.44 -8.02
N PRO A 105 -0.87 12.58 -8.99
CA PRO A 105 0.29 13.45 -8.93
C PRO A 105 -0.10 14.93 -9.00
N TYR A 106 0.59 15.75 -8.20
CA TYR A 106 0.72 17.18 -8.48
C TYR A 106 1.79 17.39 -9.53
N VAL A 107 1.58 18.37 -10.40
CA VAL A 107 2.43 18.68 -11.55
C VAL A 107 2.71 20.18 -11.58
N MET A 108 3.89 20.52 -12.10
CA MET A 108 4.24 21.87 -12.48
C MET A 108 3.91 22.05 -13.96
N ARG A 109 2.95 22.92 -14.26
CA ARG A 109 2.59 23.32 -15.62
C ARG A 109 3.45 24.49 -16.07
N HIS A 110 4.27 24.28 -17.08
CA HIS A 110 5.06 25.37 -17.67
C HIS A 110 5.16 25.19 -19.19
N GLY A 111 4.71 26.19 -19.94
CA GLY A 111 4.55 26.09 -21.38
C GLY A 111 3.50 25.05 -21.76
N LYS A 112 3.85 24.10 -22.66
CA LYS A 112 2.98 23.00 -23.08
C LYS A 112 3.20 21.70 -22.29
N GLY A 113 4.12 21.69 -21.32
CA GLY A 113 4.52 20.50 -20.59
C GLY A 113 4.00 20.49 -19.15
N GLU A 114 3.73 19.28 -18.65
CA GLU A 114 3.49 19.00 -17.24
C GLU A 114 4.67 18.19 -16.69
N ASN A 115 5.29 18.66 -15.60
CA ASN A 115 6.40 17.98 -14.97
C ASN A 115 6.02 17.50 -13.57
N ILE A 116 6.20 16.22 -13.30
CA ILE A 116 5.99 15.61 -11.99
C ILE A 116 7.32 15.63 -11.24
N TYR A 117 7.39 16.41 -10.15
CA TYR A 117 8.56 16.45 -9.27
C TYR A 117 8.30 15.69 -7.98
N ILE A 118 9.34 15.05 -7.45
CA ILE A 118 9.34 14.39 -6.15
C ILE A 118 10.52 14.85 -5.30
N ARG A 119 10.37 14.71 -3.98
CA ARG A 119 11.41 15.02 -2.99
C ARG A 119 12.27 13.79 -2.70
N VAL A 120 13.58 13.94 -2.74
CA VAL A 120 14.57 12.91 -2.38
C VAL A 120 15.63 13.56 -1.50
N GLY A 121 15.58 13.28 -0.20
CA GLY A 121 16.36 14.03 0.79
C GLY A 121 16.03 15.52 0.73
N SER A 122 17.04 16.39 0.72
CA SER A 122 16.88 17.85 0.57
C SER A 122 16.67 18.30 -0.89
N THR A 123 16.61 17.39 -1.86
CA THR A 123 16.56 17.78 -3.29
C THR A 123 15.24 17.41 -3.96
N SER A 124 14.82 18.22 -4.91
CA SER A 124 13.65 17.96 -5.76
C SER A 124 14.07 17.63 -7.18
N ARG A 125 13.61 16.49 -7.72
CA ARG A 125 13.92 16.00 -9.07
C ARG A 125 12.68 15.48 -9.79
N LEU A 126 12.80 15.30 -11.11
CA LEU A 126 11.75 14.64 -11.89
C LEU A 126 11.54 13.21 -11.39
N ALA A 127 10.27 12.82 -11.32
CA ALA A 127 9.87 11.46 -11.00
C ALA A 127 10.20 10.51 -12.17
N THR A 128 10.78 9.36 -11.86
CA THR A 128 10.94 8.28 -12.85
C THR A 128 9.57 7.72 -13.23
N ARG A 129 9.52 6.87 -14.27
CA ARG A 129 8.27 6.24 -14.71
C ARG A 129 7.59 5.46 -13.58
N GLU A 130 8.38 4.74 -12.79
CA GLU A 130 7.92 3.91 -11.66
C GLU A 130 7.37 4.78 -10.53
N GLU A 131 8.02 5.90 -10.24
CA GLU A 131 7.57 6.88 -9.25
C GLU A 131 6.30 7.60 -9.70
N GLN A 132 6.18 7.93 -11.00
CA GLN A 132 4.95 8.48 -11.56
C GLN A 132 3.79 7.50 -11.41
N MET A 133 3.97 6.22 -11.78
CA MET A 133 2.94 5.19 -11.60
C MET A 133 2.46 5.09 -10.15
N ARG A 134 3.38 5.21 -9.19
CA ARG A 134 3.06 5.23 -7.75
C ARG A 134 2.20 6.44 -7.38
N LEU A 135 2.54 7.64 -7.87
CA LEU A 135 1.75 8.85 -7.62
C LEU A 135 0.35 8.76 -8.25
N PHE A 136 0.22 8.21 -9.47
CA PHE A 136 -1.08 7.96 -10.10
C PHE A 136 -1.91 6.94 -9.30
N GLN A 137 -1.28 5.90 -8.76
CA GLN A 137 -1.96 4.94 -7.90
C GLN A 137 -2.42 5.60 -6.58
N GLU A 138 -1.56 6.39 -5.94
CA GLU A 138 -1.91 7.12 -4.71
C GLU A 138 -3.07 8.11 -4.91
N GLY A 139 -3.13 8.74 -6.08
CA GLY A 139 -4.24 9.61 -6.47
C GLY A 139 -5.53 8.91 -6.89
N GLY A 140 -5.53 7.57 -6.99
CA GLY A 140 -6.66 6.79 -7.48
C GLY A 140 -6.89 6.88 -8.99
N PHE A 141 -5.91 7.36 -9.77
CA PHE A 141 -5.98 7.40 -11.24
C PHE A 141 -5.53 6.09 -11.90
N LEU A 142 -4.81 5.25 -11.16
CA LEU A 142 -4.30 3.97 -11.65
C LEU A 142 -4.68 2.84 -10.68
N HIS A 143 -5.62 2.01 -11.11
CA HIS A 143 -5.94 0.76 -10.44
C HIS A 143 -5.09 -0.36 -11.03
N VAL A 144 -3.96 -0.65 -10.40
CA VAL A 144 -2.99 -1.64 -10.93
C VAL A 144 -3.62 -3.03 -11.01
N GLU A 145 -4.51 -3.37 -10.08
CA GLU A 145 -5.19 -4.66 -10.02
C GLU A 145 -6.04 -4.97 -11.27
N ILE A 146 -6.52 -3.95 -12.01
CA ILE A 146 -7.33 -4.15 -13.22
C ILE A 146 -6.49 -4.14 -14.51
N LEU A 147 -5.16 -3.98 -14.40
CA LEU A 147 -4.32 -4.00 -15.59
C LEU A 147 -4.33 -5.39 -16.25
N PRO A 148 -4.46 -5.45 -17.59
CA PRO A 148 -4.44 -6.71 -18.31
C PRO A 148 -3.06 -7.36 -18.21
N VAL A 149 -3.04 -8.68 -18.09
CA VAL A 149 -1.82 -9.48 -18.03
C VAL A 149 -1.58 -10.14 -19.39
N PRO A 150 -0.55 -9.71 -20.15
CA PRO A 150 -0.30 -10.24 -21.49
C PRO A 150 -0.10 -11.76 -21.51
N GLY A 151 -0.58 -12.41 -22.57
CA GLY A 151 -0.47 -13.85 -22.74
C GLY A 151 -1.47 -14.67 -21.93
N THR A 152 -2.52 -14.02 -21.38
CA THR A 152 -3.61 -14.69 -20.67
C THR A 152 -4.94 -14.53 -21.39
N CYS A 153 -5.86 -15.44 -21.13
CA CYS A 153 -7.24 -15.42 -21.63
C CYS A 153 -8.16 -16.15 -20.65
N PHE A 154 -9.45 -16.25 -20.97
CA PHE A 154 -10.46 -16.91 -20.13
C PHE A 154 -10.02 -18.32 -19.67
N ALA A 155 -9.35 -19.10 -20.54
CA ALA A 155 -8.89 -20.46 -20.22
C ALA A 155 -7.85 -20.52 -19.07
N ASN A 156 -7.23 -19.39 -18.70
CA ASN A 156 -6.30 -19.32 -17.57
C ASN A 156 -7.01 -19.18 -16.22
N LEU A 157 -8.31 -18.86 -16.22
CA LEU A 157 -9.15 -18.83 -15.03
C LEU A 157 -9.74 -20.21 -14.74
N ASP A 158 -10.02 -20.48 -13.47
CA ASP A 158 -10.69 -21.69 -13.02
C ASP A 158 -12.20 -21.45 -12.94
N LEU A 159 -12.92 -21.95 -13.95
CA LEU A 159 -14.38 -21.87 -14.02
C LEU A 159 -15.07 -22.41 -12.76
N ARG A 160 -14.49 -23.39 -12.04
CA ARG A 160 -15.08 -23.90 -10.80
C ARG A 160 -15.08 -22.84 -9.70
N ARG A 161 -14.00 -22.07 -9.57
CA ARG A 161 -13.88 -20.97 -8.59
C ARG A 161 -14.76 -19.80 -8.98
N LEU A 162 -14.88 -19.53 -10.28
CA LEU A 162 -15.82 -18.53 -10.79
C LEU A 162 -17.27 -18.93 -10.48
N SER A 163 -17.66 -20.16 -10.76
CA SER A 163 -19.00 -20.69 -10.45
C SER A 163 -19.28 -20.68 -8.95
N ASP A 164 -18.30 -21.04 -8.12
CA ASP A 164 -18.41 -20.93 -6.66
C ASP A 164 -18.64 -19.48 -6.22
N TYR A 165 -17.78 -18.55 -6.67
CA TYR A 165 -17.91 -17.14 -6.31
C TYR A 165 -19.24 -16.56 -6.76
N PHE A 166 -19.58 -16.69 -8.04
CA PHE A 166 -20.78 -16.05 -8.56
C PHE A 166 -22.04 -16.76 -8.07
N GLY A 167 -22.05 -18.08 -7.96
CA GLY A 167 -23.21 -18.87 -7.55
C GLY A 167 -23.47 -18.81 -6.04
N ARG A 168 -22.49 -19.19 -5.21
CA ARG A 168 -22.68 -19.31 -3.76
C ARG A 168 -22.46 -17.97 -3.04
N VAL A 169 -21.38 -17.27 -3.38
CA VAL A 169 -21.00 -16.03 -2.67
C VAL A 169 -21.84 -14.84 -3.13
N ARG A 170 -21.93 -14.62 -4.45
CA ARG A 170 -22.68 -13.50 -5.05
C ARG A 170 -24.15 -13.80 -5.31
N ARG A 171 -24.58 -15.06 -5.20
CA ARG A 171 -25.97 -15.51 -5.41
C ARG A 171 -26.53 -15.15 -6.80
N LEU A 172 -25.67 -15.20 -7.83
CA LEU A 172 -26.05 -14.99 -9.23
C LEU A 172 -26.69 -16.26 -9.80
N ILE A 173 -27.96 -16.18 -10.17
CA ILE A 173 -28.74 -17.29 -10.74
C ILE A 173 -29.63 -16.73 -11.88
N PRO A 174 -29.58 -17.29 -13.11
CA PRO A 174 -28.72 -18.38 -13.55
C PRO A 174 -27.26 -17.92 -13.72
N LEU A 175 -26.32 -18.86 -13.64
CA LEU A 175 -24.94 -18.62 -14.04
C LEU A 175 -24.82 -18.57 -15.57
N PRO A 176 -23.78 -17.89 -16.11
CA PRO A 176 -23.48 -17.94 -17.53
C PRO A 176 -23.26 -19.38 -18.04
N ASN A 177 -23.71 -19.65 -19.26
CA ASN A 177 -23.66 -21.00 -19.85
C ASN A 177 -22.62 -21.15 -20.96
N THR A 178 -22.05 -20.05 -21.45
CA THR A 178 -21.03 -20.02 -22.51
C THR A 178 -19.78 -19.27 -22.04
N ASP A 179 -18.64 -19.57 -22.64
CA ASP A 179 -17.37 -18.90 -22.36
C ASP A 179 -17.46 -17.40 -22.72
N GLU A 180 -18.23 -17.05 -23.76
CA GLU A 180 -18.49 -15.66 -24.14
C GLU A 180 -19.30 -14.90 -23.07
N ASP A 181 -20.37 -15.49 -22.54
CA ASP A 181 -21.18 -14.87 -21.50
C ASP A 181 -20.37 -14.70 -20.20
N TRP A 182 -19.55 -15.70 -19.87
CA TRP A 182 -18.59 -15.61 -18.76
C TRP A 182 -17.58 -14.48 -18.98
N THR A 183 -16.98 -14.41 -20.17
CA THR A 183 -16.00 -13.37 -20.50
C THR A 183 -16.62 -11.98 -20.36
N GLN A 184 -17.85 -11.77 -20.86
CA GLN A 184 -18.55 -10.50 -20.74
C GLN A 184 -18.86 -10.13 -19.28
N LEU A 185 -19.30 -11.10 -18.47
CA LEU A 185 -19.50 -10.89 -17.03
C LEU A 185 -18.19 -10.49 -16.34
N LEU A 186 -17.09 -11.17 -16.64
CA LEU A 186 -15.79 -10.91 -16.03
C LEU A 186 -15.19 -9.57 -16.46
N ILE A 187 -15.45 -9.11 -17.69
CA ILE A 187 -15.10 -7.76 -18.15
C ILE A 187 -15.90 -6.71 -17.36
N ASN A 188 -17.22 -6.91 -17.23
CA ASN A 188 -18.08 -5.98 -16.48
C ASN A 188 -17.71 -5.89 -15.00
N MET A 189 -17.10 -6.95 -14.46
CA MET A 189 -16.63 -7.04 -13.08
C MET A 189 -15.12 -6.76 -12.93
N GLU A 190 -14.44 -6.34 -14.01
CA GLU A 190 -13.01 -5.98 -14.05
C GLU A 190 -12.02 -7.10 -13.68
N TYR A 191 -12.46 -8.37 -13.72
CA TYR A 191 -11.58 -9.54 -13.62
C TYR A 191 -10.94 -9.90 -14.98
N MET A 192 -11.50 -9.38 -16.07
CA MET A 192 -10.92 -9.41 -17.41
C MET A 192 -10.98 -8.01 -18.01
N SER A 193 -10.15 -7.76 -19.02
CA SER A 193 -10.13 -6.52 -19.78
C SER A 193 -10.38 -6.83 -21.25
N ALA A 194 -11.31 -6.08 -21.84
CA ALA A 194 -11.56 -6.15 -23.27
C ALA A 194 -10.33 -5.66 -24.03
N HIS A 195 -9.94 -6.37 -25.10
CA HIS A 195 -8.90 -5.91 -26.01
C HIS A 195 -9.48 -5.81 -27.41
N GLU A 196 -9.43 -4.62 -28.01
CA GLU A 196 -9.88 -4.45 -29.39
C GLU A 196 -8.96 -5.21 -30.35
N GLY A 197 -9.51 -6.15 -31.11
CA GLY A 197 -8.76 -6.90 -32.13
C GLY A 197 -7.98 -8.11 -31.61
N SER A 198 -8.12 -8.51 -30.34
CA SER A 198 -7.63 -9.79 -29.83
C SER A 198 -8.57 -10.40 -28.78
N ASP A 199 -8.21 -11.58 -28.27
CA ASP A 199 -8.88 -12.17 -27.12
C ASP A 199 -8.81 -11.25 -25.91
N SER A 200 -9.86 -11.29 -25.08
CA SER A 200 -9.91 -10.59 -23.81
C SER A 200 -8.88 -11.17 -22.84
N LEU A 201 -8.19 -10.30 -22.12
CA LEU A 201 -7.08 -10.67 -21.24
C LEU A 201 -7.55 -10.72 -19.79
N CYS A 202 -6.96 -11.59 -18.97
CA CYS A 202 -7.21 -11.55 -17.53
C CYS A 202 -6.57 -10.29 -16.93
N THR A 203 -7.22 -9.71 -15.92
CA THR A 203 -6.59 -8.68 -15.09
C THR A 203 -5.74 -9.30 -13.99
N ILE A 204 -4.89 -8.50 -13.34
CA ILE A 204 -4.13 -8.94 -12.16
C ILE A 204 -5.08 -9.50 -11.08
N ALA A 205 -6.18 -8.81 -10.77
CA ALA A 205 -7.17 -9.25 -9.81
C ALA A 205 -7.82 -10.58 -10.22
N GLY A 206 -8.23 -10.71 -11.49
CA GLY A 206 -8.82 -11.94 -12.00
C GLY A 206 -7.90 -13.15 -11.86
N LEU A 207 -6.61 -13.00 -12.19
CA LEU A 207 -5.63 -14.07 -12.03
C LEU A 207 -5.35 -14.39 -10.55
N LEU A 208 -5.17 -13.39 -9.70
CA LEU A 208 -4.88 -13.62 -8.28
C LEU A 208 -6.01 -14.35 -7.57
N LEU A 209 -7.26 -14.01 -7.89
CA LEU A 209 -8.43 -14.58 -7.23
C LEU A 209 -8.83 -15.92 -7.83
N PHE A 210 -8.82 -16.05 -9.15
CA PHE A 210 -9.45 -17.15 -9.87
C PHE A 210 -8.51 -17.86 -10.87
N GLY A 211 -7.25 -17.46 -10.96
CA GLY A 211 -6.28 -18.08 -11.87
C GLY A 211 -5.91 -19.50 -11.45
N ARG A 212 -5.69 -20.38 -12.43
CA ARG A 212 -5.26 -21.76 -12.16
C ARG A 212 -3.83 -21.85 -11.60
N ARG A 213 -2.94 -20.96 -12.08
CA ARG A 213 -1.52 -20.83 -11.68
C ARG A 213 -1.06 -19.38 -11.87
N PRO A 214 -1.44 -18.46 -10.96
CA PRO A 214 -1.15 -17.04 -11.15
C PRO A 214 0.35 -16.75 -11.23
N GLY A 215 1.19 -17.47 -10.46
CA GLY A 215 2.65 -17.37 -10.48
C GLY A 215 3.31 -17.55 -11.85
N ARG A 216 2.65 -18.26 -12.78
CA ARG A 216 3.15 -18.45 -14.15
C ARG A 216 3.21 -17.14 -14.95
N PHE A 217 2.23 -16.26 -14.74
CA PHE A 217 2.07 -15.01 -15.49
C PHE A 217 2.45 -13.79 -14.65
N LEU A 218 2.27 -13.89 -13.34
CA LEU A 218 2.60 -12.88 -12.35
C LEU A 218 3.52 -13.52 -11.31
N ARG A 219 4.85 -13.41 -11.50
CA ARG A 219 5.82 -14.04 -10.60
C ARG A 219 5.59 -13.64 -9.14
N GLN A 220 5.17 -12.39 -8.93
CA GLN A 220 4.89 -11.77 -7.65
C GLN A 220 3.52 -12.12 -7.04
N ALA A 221 2.79 -13.09 -7.61
CA ALA A 221 1.45 -13.50 -7.14
C ALA A 221 1.48 -14.42 -5.92
N GLY A 222 2.63 -15.04 -5.66
CA GLY A 222 2.80 -16.01 -4.60
C GLY A 222 3.18 -15.39 -3.26
N LEU A 223 3.53 -16.29 -2.34
CA LEU A 223 4.04 -15.98 -1.02
C LEU A 223 5.34 -16.74 -0.77
N GLU A 224 6.34 -16.06 -0.24
CA GLU A 224 7.57 -16.70 0.22
C GLU A 224 7.46 -17.04 1.71
N TRP A 225 7.60 -18.33 2.04
CA TRP A 225 7.64 -18.84 3.40
C TRP A 225 9.08 -19.17 3.81
N ILE A 226 9.51 -18.67 4.97
CA ILE A 226 10.87 -18.88 5.48
C ILE A 226 10.83 -19.18 6.97
N VAL A 227 11.61 -20.16 7.42
CA VAL A 227 11.80 -20.47 8.85
C VAL A 227 13.26 -20.31 9.23
N PHE A 228 13.56 -19.35 10.09
CA PHE A 228 14.89 -19.14 10.66
C PHE A 228 15.04 -19.91 11.98
N PRO A 229 16.24 -20.44 12.28
CA PRO A 229 16.46 -21.22 13.50
C PRO A 229 16.51 -20.37 14.77
N GLY A 230 16.84 -19.07 14.65
CA GLY A 230 17.00 -18.13 15.77
C GLY A 230 16.22 -16.84 15.57
N THR A 231 16.70 -15.76 16.18
CA THR A 231 16.06 -14.43 16.19
C THR A 231 16.54 -13.51 15.07
N GLU A 232 17.62 -13.88 14.37
CA GLU A 232 18.22 -13.12 13.28
C GLU A 232 18.05 -13.84 11.94
N LYS A 233 18.16 -13.08 10.84
CA LYS A 233 18.20 -13.66 9.50
C LYS A 233 19.51 -14.42 9.33
N ASP A 234 19.40 -15.71 9.06
CA ASP A 234 20.52 -16.61 8.82
C ASP A 234 20.36 -17.24 7.43
N TYR A 235 21.49 -17.55 6.77
CA TYR A 235 21.47 -18.30 5.52
C TYR A 235 20.99 -19.74 5.72
N ASP A 236 21.22 -20.32 6.91
CA ASP A 236 20.80 -21.68 7.24
C ASP A 236 19.33 -21.71 7.70
N THR A 237 18.40 -21.68 6.74
CA THR A 237 16.96 -21.77 6.98
C THR A 237 16.52 -23.21 7.26
N ARG A 238 15.61 -23.41 8.23
CA ARG A 238 15.03 -24.73 8.56
C ARG A 238 14.01 -25.20 7.51
N ASP A 239 13.26 -24.27 6.93
CA ASP A 239 12.34 -24.49 5.82
C ASP A 239 12.29 -23.22 4.98
N ARG A 240 12.17 -23.39 3.66
CA ARG A 240 11.97 -22.30 2.71
C ARG A 240 11.16 -22.82 1.53
N ALA A 241 10.06 -22.14 1.22
CA ALA A 241 9.19 -22.53 0.12
C ALA A 241 8.52 -21.32 -0.53
N GLY A 242 8.45 -21.31 -1.85
CA GLY A 242 7.54 -20.42 -2.58
C GLY A 242 6.17 -21.10 -2.71
N LEU A 243 5.12 -20.44 -2.22
CA LEU A 243 3.73 -20.89 -2.35
C LEU A 243 3.08 -20.13 -3.52
N ASP A 244 2.53 -20.88 -4.47
CA ASP A 244 1.79 -20.35 -5.63
C ASP A 244 0.40 -20.99 -5.67
N GLY A 245 -0.62 -20.14 -5.85
CA GLY A 245 -2.01 -20.56 -5.91
C GLY A 245 -2.95 -19.35 -5.93
N PRO A 246 -4.23 -19.55 -6.29
CA PRO A 246 -5.24 -18.51 -6.17
C PRO A 246 -5.44 -18.11 -4.70
N LEU A 247 -5.73 -16.84 -4.46
CA LEU A 247 -6.05 -16.33 -3.12
C LEU A 247 -7.32 -16.99 -2.57
N ALA A 248 -8.32 -17.22 -3.42
CA ALA A 248 -9.57 -17.84 -3.02
C ALA A 248 -9.44 -19.37 -2.99
N ALA A 249 -9.91 -19.99 -1.91
CA ALA A 249 -10.16 -21.44 -1.84
C ALA A 249 -11.38 -21.82 -2.68
N LEU A 250 -11.48 -23.10 -3.06
CA LEU A 250 -12.59 -23.61 -3.86
C LEU A 250 -13.53 -24.32 -2.91
N TRP A 251 -14.80 -23.96 -2.99
CA TRP A 251 -15.85 -24.55 -2.18
C TRP A 251 -16.88 -25.22 -3.09
N ASP A 252 -17.53 -26.25 -2.56
CA ASP A 252 -18.66 -26.88 -3.22
C ASP A 252 -19.98 -26.13 -2.91
N GLU A 253 -21.09 -26.64 -3.47
CA GLU A 253 -22.43 -26.10 -3.24
C GLU A 253 -22.93 -26.27 -1.79
N ASN A 254 -22.37 -27.22 -1.04
CA ASN A 254 -22.70 -27.49 0.36
C ASN A 254 -21.86 -26.64 1.34
N GLY A 255 -20.88 -25.88 0.84
CA GLY A 255 -19.96 -25.09 1.63
C GLY A 255 -18.78 -25.87 2.20
N GLU A 256 -18.46 -27.04 1.64
CA GLU A 256 -17.25 -27.79 1.93
C GLU A 256 -16.09 -27.32 1.03
N GLN A 257 -14.91 -27.13 1.63
CA GLN A 257 -13.71 -26.75 0.89
C GLN A 257 -13.17 -27.95 0.11
N ILE A 258 -13.10 -27.81 -1.22
CA ILE A 258 -12.59 -28.85 -2.14
C ILE A 258 -11.10 -28.68 -2.41
N GLU A 259 -10.63 -27.44 -2.57
CA GLU A 259 -9.22 -27.15 -2.84
C GLU A 259 -8.74 -25.94 -2.05
N ASP A 260 -7.54 -26.07 -1.48
CA ASP A 260 -6.85 -25.02 -0.74
C ASP A 260 -6.62 -23.77 -1.60
N GLY A 261 -6.85 -22.60 -0.99
CA GLY A 261 -6.32 -21.34 -1.50
C GLY A 261 -4.92 -21.07 -0.95
N LEU A 262 -4.29 -19.99 -1.40
CA LEU A 262 -2.95 -19.59 -0.96
C LEU A 262 -2.84 -19.43 0.56
N LEU A 263 -3.90 -18.92 1.19
CA LEU A 263 -3.95 -18.77 2.64
C LEU A 263 -3.94 -20.12 3.37
N ASP A 264 -4.63 -21.13 2.84
CA ASP A 264 -4.69 -22.45 3.46
C ASP A 264 -3.36 -23.19 3.29
N LEU A 265 -2.71 -23.05 2.13
CA LEU A 265 -1.34 -23.53 1.91
C LEU A 265 -0.36 -22.96 2.95
N LEU A 266 -0.46 -21.65 3.23
CA LEU A 266 0.34 -21.01 4.28
C LEU A 266 -0.02 -21.55 5.66
N MET A 267 -1.30 -21.63 6.01
CA MET A 267 -1.72 -22.09 7.33
C MET A 267 -1.30 -23.54 7.59
N ASN A 268 -1.19 -24.37 6.55
CA ASN A 268 -0.62 -25.72 6.64
C ASN A 268 0.88 -25.67 7.02
N LYS A 269 1.67 -24.77 6.42
CA LYS A 269 3.07 -24.53 6.80
C LYS A 269 3.20 -23.99 8.22
N VAL A 270 2.38 -23.02 8.60
CA VAL A 270 2.33 -22.48 9.96
C VAL A 270 2.00 -23.59 10.97
N ARG A 271 1.03 -24.47 10.67
CA ARG A 271 0.69 -25.59 11.55
C ARG A 271 1.88 -26.52 11.76
N GLN A 272 2.66 -26.80 10.71
CA GLN A 272 3.82 -27.70 10.79
C GLN A 272 4.95 -27.15 11.66
N HIS A 273 5.14 -25.82 11.71
CA HIS A 273 6.30 -25.19 12.35
C HIS A 273 5.98 -24.36 13.61
N ALA A 274 4.74 -23.91 13.78
CA ALA A 274 4.30 -22.99 14.84
C ALA A 274 3.04 -23.50 15.56
N SER A 275 2.92 -24.82 15.70
CA SER A 275 1.89 -25.44 16.54
C SER A 275 2.39 -26.69 17.25
N GLN A 276 1.71 -27.08 18.32
CA GLN A 276 1.96 -28.30 19.08
C GLN A 276 0.65 -29.06 19.30
N GLU A 277 0.70 -30.38 19.24
CA GLU A 277 -0.44 -31.21 19.68
C GLU A 277 -0.36 -31.39 21.20
N LYS A 278 -1.38 -30.91 21.93
CA LYS A 278 -1.55 -31.19 23.36
C LYS A 278 -2.82 -31.98 23.60
N LEU A 279 -2.83 -32.77 24.68
CA LEU A 279 -4.05 -33.39 25.17
C LEU A 279 -5.01 -32.29 25.65
N SER A 280 -6.28 -32.41 25.28
CA SER A 280 -7.39 -31.60 25.77
C SER A 280 -7.47 -31.69 27.31
N GLU A 281 -8.09 -30.72 27.97
CA GLU A 281 -8.28 -30.70 29.43
C GLU A 281 -8.96 -31.98 29.96
N ASN A 282 -9.83 -32.58 29.15
CA ASN A 282 -10.50 -33.85 29.47
C ASN A 282 -9.68 -35.11 29.08
N GLN A 283 -8.47 -34.94 28.56
CA GLN A 283 -7.53 -35.99 28.10
C GLN A 283 -8.07 -36.98 27.06
N LEU A 284 -9.23 -36.71 26.47
CA LEU A 284 -9.88 -37.62 25.52
C LEU A 284 -9.50 -37.36 24.07
N THR A 285 -9.08 -36.13 23.76
CA THR A 285 -8.75 -35.69 22.40
C THR A 285 -7.45 -34.89 22.39
N ARG A 286 -6.76 -34.88 21.25
CA ARG A 286 -5.64 -33.95 21.02
C ARG A 286 -6.17 -32.67 20.39
N VAL A 287 -5.74 -31.53 20.91
CA VAL A 287 -6.03 -30.21 20.39
C VAL A 287 -4.74 -29.56 19.89
N VAL A 288 -4.84 -28.84 18.78
CA VAL A 288 -3.73 -28.06 18.23
C VAL A 288 -3.61 -26.78 19.04
N GLN A 289 -2.50 -26.62 19.75
CA GLN A 289 -2.12 -25.36 20.37
C GLN A 289 -1.21 -24.59 19.42
N TRP A 290 -1.62 -23.39 19.03
CA TRP A 290 -0.87 -22.52 18.12
C TRP A 290 0.06 -21.61 18.91
N ASP A 291 1.24 -21.31 18.35
CA ASP A 291 2.18 -20.35 18.95
C ASP A 291 1.68 -18.90 18.81
N PHE A 292 0.86 -18.63 17.80
CA PHE A 292 0.26 -17.32 17.49
C PHE A 292 -1.25 -17.47 17.26
N ALA A 293 -2.00 -16.38 17.34
CA ALA A 293 -3.43 -16.39 17.03
C ALA A 293 -3.66 -16.68 15.53
N PRO A 294 -4.34 -17.78 15.14
CA PRO A 294 -4.53 -18.12 13.72
C PRO A 294 -5.28 -17.03 12.93
N GLU A 295 -6.26 -16.39 13.55
CA GLU A 295 -7.00 -15.26 12.96
C GLU A 295 -6.10 -14.03 12.72
N ALA A 296 -5.10 -13.79 13.57
CA ALA A 296 -4.16 -12.70 13.38
C ALA A 296 -3.26 -12.93 12.17
N ILE A 297 -2.78 -14.18 11.99
CA ILE A 297 -2.00 -14.57 10.81
C ILE A 297 -2.85 -14.44 9.54
N ARG A 298 -4.06 -14.99 9.55
CA ARG A 298 -4.98 -14.92 8.41
C ARG A 298 -5.26 -13.48 8.01
N GLU A 299 -5.63 -12.62 8.96
CA GLU A 299 -5.90 -11.21 8.70
C GLU A 299 -4.65 -10.45 8.21
N ALA A 300 -3.47 -10.70 8.79
CA ALA A 300 -2.24 -10.03 8.38
C ALA A 300 -1.85 -10.36 6.93
N VAL A 301 -1.95 -11.63 6.54
CA VAL A 301 -1.59 -12.11 5.20
C VAL A 301 -2.60 -11.64 4.17
N VAL A 302 -3.90 -11.73 4.47
CA VAL A 302 -4.94 -11.24 3.55
C VAL A 302 -4.79 -9.75 3.33
N ASN A 303 -4.52 -8.95 4.37
CA ASN A 303 -4.23 -7.53 4.22
C ASN A 303 -2.95 -7.28 3.43
N ALA A 304 -1.93 -8.13 3.58
CA ALA A 304 -0.68 -8.02 2.84
C ALA A 304 -0.89 -8.17 1.32
N PHE A 305 -1.82 -9.01 0.87
CA PHE A 305 -2.21 -9.12 -0.55
C PHE A 305 -3.19 -8.04 -0.98
N ALA A 306 -4.19 -7.76 -0.16
CA ALA A 306 -5.27 -6.82 -0.47
C ALA A 306 -4.76 -5.37 -0.59
N HIS A 307 -3.74 -4.98 0.18
CA HIS A 307 -3.15 -3.64 0.15
C HIS A 307 -1.78 -3.57 -0.53
N ARG A 308 -1.34 -4.66 -1.18
CA ARG A 308 -0.05 -4.77 -1.86
C ARG A 308 0.12 -3.74 -2.98
N ASP A 309 1.33 -3.21 -3.15
CA ASP A 309 1.72 -2.46 -4.36
C ASP A 309 2.02 -3.43 -5.52
N TRP A 310 1.02 -3.68 -6.37
CA TRP A 310 1.13 -4.59 -7.51
C TRP A 310 2.08 -4.13 -8.63
N THR A 311 2.62 -2.91 -8.56
CA THR A 311 3.69 -2.46 -9.48
C THR A 311 5.05 -3.06 -9.14
N ARG A 312 5.22 -3.57 -7.91
CA ARG A 312 6.49 -4.12 -7.44
C ARG A 312 6.62 -5.61 -7.76
N PRO A 313 7.81 -6.11 -8.12
CA PRO A 313 8.02 -7.52 -8.47
C PRO A 313 8.33 -8.44 -7.27
N ALA A 314 8.36 -7.94 -6.03
CA ALA A 314 8.71 -8.73 -4.84
C ALA A 314 7.53 -9.54 -4.29
N ASP A 315 7.73 -10.73 -3.74
CA ASP A 315 6.63 -11.51 -3.14
C ASP A 315 6.18 -10.94 -1.78
N VAL A 316 5.01 -11.37 -1.31
CA VAL A 316 4.68 -11.26 0.13
C VAL A 316 5.57 -12.26 0.86
N GLU A 317 6.30 -11.82 1.89
CA GLU A 317 7.18 -12.69 2.68
C GLU A 317 6.54 -12.99 4.03
N VAL A 318 6.51 -14.25 4.44
CA VAL A 318 6.17 -14.68 5.80
C VAL A 318 7.35 -15.44 6.38
N SER A 319 7.98 -14.82 7.37
CA SER A 319 9.19 -15.31 8.02
C SER A 319 8.91 -15.68 9.47
N LEU A 320 9.18 -16.93 9.84
CA LEU A 320 9.07 -17.42 11.21
C LEU A 320 10.46 -17.47 11.87
N TYR A 321 10.58 -16.83 13.03
CA TYR A 321 11.76 -16.84 13.89
C TYR A 321 11.44 -17.58 15.18
N SER A 322 12.45 -17.78 16.03
CA SER A 322 12.26 -18.45 17.33
C SER A 322 11.32 -17.68 18.28
N ASP A 323 11.27 -16.35 18.17
CA ASP A 323 10.59 -15.41 19.07
C ASP A 323 9.41 -14.65 18.41
N ARG A 324 9.27 -14.71 17.09
CA ARG A 324 8.27 -13.92 16.36
C ARG A 324 7.95 -14.48 14.97
N MET A 325 6.87 -13.99 14.40
CA MET A 325 6.55 -14.13 12.98
C MET A 325 6.47 -12.74 12.34
N GLU A 326 7.06 -12.59 11.16
CA GLU A 326 7.07 -11.36 10.37
C GLU A 326 6.31 -11.58 9.06
N ILE A 327 5.35 -10.71 8.75
CA ILE A 327 4.61 -10.68 7.49
C ILE A 327 4.94 -9.36 6.80
N ILE A 328 5.54 -9.44 5.62
CA ILE A 328 6.02 -8.29 4.85
C ILE A 328 5.20 -8.17 3.56
N SER A 329 4.52 -7.04 3.40
CA SER A 329 3.83 -6.65 2.17
C SER A 329 4.68 -5.65 1.38
N PRO A 330 4.92 -5.89 0.08
CA PRO A 330 5.61 -4.94 -0.79
C PRO A 330 4.85 -3.62 -0.99
N GLY A 331 5.60 -2.53 -0.84
CA GLY A 331 5.13 -1.16 -1.01
C GLY A 331 4.73 -0.49 0.30
N PRO A 332 4.58 0.85 0.30
CA PRO A 332 4.19 1.61 1.49
C PRO A 332 2.72 1.38 1.83
N LEU A 333 2.28 1.90 2.98
CA LEU A 333 0.86 2.06 3.26
C LEU A 333 0.17 2.88 2.15
N PRO A 334 -1.10 2.60 1.83
CA PRO A 334 -1.82 3.36 0.81
C PRO A 334 -2.02 4.81 1.24
N ASN A 335 -1.77 5.74 0.33
CA ASN A 335 -2.09 7.17 0.45
C ASN A 335 -1.55 7.77 1.76
N HIS A 336 -2.36 8.55 2.47
CA HIS A 336 -2.00 9.26 3.70
C HIS A 336 -2.26 8.46 4.98
N VAL A 337 -2.34 7.14 4.88
CA VAL A 337 -2.60 6.28 6.03
C VAL A 337 -1.31 6.13 6.83
N THR A 338 -1.32 6.57 8.09
CA THR A 338 -0.26 6.25 9.05
C THR A 338 -0.59 4.97 9.79
N VAL A 339 0.41 4.34 10.44
CA VAL A 339 0.21 3.15 11.27
C VAL A 339 -0.82 3.40 12.36
N GLU A 340 -0.80 4.58 12.98
CA GLU A 340 -1.73 4.96 14.05
C GLU A 340 -3.16 5.07 13.52
N ARG A 341 -3.35 5.73 12.37
CA ARG A 341 -4.67 5.87 11.73
C ARG A 341 -5.21 4.52 11.25
N MET A 342 -4.34 3.66 10.74
CA MET A 342 -4.68 2.28 10.38
C MET A 342 -5.18 1.51 11.61
N LYS A 343 -4.45 1.58 12.75
CA LYS A 343 -4.86 0.96 14.02
C LYS A 343 -6.21 1.50 14.55
N GLN A 344 -6.54 2.76 14.23
CA GLN A 344 -7.82 3.39 14.57
C GLN A 344 -8.97 2.99 13.62
N GLY A 345 -8.69 2.27 12.54
CA GLY A 345 -9.70 1.77 11.60
C GLY A 345 -9.93 2.65 10.37
N LEU A 346 -9.02 3.59 10.06
CA LEU A 346 -9.05 4.33 8.80
C LEU A 346 -8.86 3.36 7.62
N ARG A 347 -9.71 3.50 6.61
CA ARG A 347 -9.75 2.60 5.45
C ARG A 347 -9.61 3.37 4.16
N ILE A 348 -8.51 3.07 3.46
CA ILE A 348 -8.28 3.53 2.11
C ILE A 348 -7.80 2.31 1.30
N PRO A 349 -8.69 1.70 0.50
CA PRO A 349 -8.34 0.52 -0.28
C PRO A 349 -7.37 0.88 -1.41
N ARG A 350 -6.21 0.21 -1.49
CA ARG A 350 -5.32 0.33 -2.67
C ARG A 350 -5.87 -0.43 -3.86
N ASN A 351 -6.42 -1.61 -3.58
CA ASN A 351 -6.94 -2.55 -4.56
C ASN A 351 -8.42 -2.86 -4.22
N PRO A 352 -9.35 -1.94 -4.56
CA PRO A 352 -10.78 -2.10 -4.28
C PRO A 352 -11.41 -3.42 -4.73
N ILE A 353 -11.05 -3.93 -5.92
CA ILE A 353 -11.62 -5.18 -6.46
C ILE A 353 -11.17 -6.36 -5.61
N LEU A 354 -9.87 -6.50 -5.35
CA LEU A 354 -9.34 -7.55 -4.46
C LEU A 354 -9.99 -7.48 -3.06
N ILE A 355 -10.06 -6.29 -2.46
CA ILE A 355 -10.65 -6.11 -1.13
C ILE A 355 -12.12 -6.50 -1.11
N GLN A 356 -12.89 -6.07 -2.12
CA GLN A 356 -14.32 -6.36 -2.18
C GLN A 356 -14.58 -7.86 -2.40
N THR A 357 -13.79 -8.54 -3.25
CA THR A 357 -13.92 -9.99 -3.45
C THR A 357 -13.53 -10.79 -2.21
N LEU A 358 -12.41 -10.46 -1.57
CA LEU A 358 -11.96 -11.14 -0.35
C LEU A 358 -12.95 -10.95 0.80
N LYS A 359 -13.60 -9.80 0.86
CA LYS A 359 -14.70 -9.49 1.78
C LYS A 359 -15.96 -10.29 1.45
N ASP A 360 -16.33 -10.41 0.17
CA ASP A 360 -17.47 -11.22 -0.25
C ASP A 360 -17.27 -12.69 0.18
N TYR A 361 -16.04 -13.21 0.07
CA TYR A 361 -15.65 -14.53 0.60
C TYR A 361 -15.62 -14.62 2.13
N GLY A 362 -15.70 -13.50 2.86
CA GLY A 362 -15.60 -13.47 4.32
C GLY A 362 -14.17 -13.58 4.87
N TYR A 363 -13.14 -13.44 4.04
CA TYR A 363 -11.75 -13.44 4.49
C TYR A 363 -11.35 -12.16 5.22
N VAL A 364 -12.00 -11.03 4.92
CA VAL A 364 -11.75 -9.72 5.56
C VAL A 364 -13.01 -9.19 6.23
N GLU A 365 -12.87 -8.57 7.41
CA GLU A 365 -13.99 -7.93 8.09
C GLU A 365 -14.44 -6.61 7.45
N TYR A 366 -15.77 -6.43 7.32
CA TYR A 366 -16.43 -5.26 6.73
C TYR A 366 -16.07 -3.93 7.41
N MET A 367 -15.59 -3.93 8.67
CA MET A 367 -15.53 -2.74 9.52
C MET A 367 -14.13 -2.15 9.74
N GLY A 368 -13.10 -2.58 8.99
CA GLY A 368 -11.73 -2.05 9.17
C GLY A 368 -11.19 -2.27 10.57
N MET A 369 -11.84 -3.16 11.31
CA MET A 369 -11.47 -3.56 12.65
C MET A 369 -10.59 -4.80 12.62
N GLY A 370 -10.31 -5.41 11.47
CA GLY A 370 -9.48 -6.62 11.39
C GLY A 370 -8.12 -6.43 12.07
N VAL A 371 -7.42 -5.32 11.80
CA VAL A 371 -6.16 -4.97 12.49
C VAL A 371 -6.36 -4.85 14.01
N ARG A 372 -7.43 -4.19 14.46
CA ARG A 372 -7.69 -3.96 15.90
C ARG A 372 -8.17 -5.21 16.63
N ASN A 373 -9.09 -5.96 16.04
CA ASN A 373 -9.84 -7.05 16.65
C ASN A 373 -9.18 -8.41 16.41
N LYS A 374 -8.76 -8.70 15.18
CA LYS A 374 -8.15 -9.99 14.84
C LYS A 374 -6.66 -10.01 15.11
N ILE A 375 -5.94 -8.94 14.75
CA ILE A 375 -4.48 -8.89 14.96
C ILE A 375 -4.16 -8.45 16.40
N ILE A 376 -4.45 -7.19 16.77
CA ILE A 376 -4.03 -6.64 18.07
C ILE A 376 -4.75 -7.34 19.23
N ALA A 377 -6.09 -7.35 19.24
CA ALA A 377 -6.83 -7.99 20.33
C ALA A 377 -6.71 -9.52 20.30
N GLY A 378 -6.59 -10.12 19.11
CA GLY A 378 -6.36 -11.56 18.97
C GLY A 378 -5.03 -12.01 19.60
N MET A 379 -3.93 -11.31 19.32
CA MET A 379 -2.63 -11.60 19.95
C MET A 379 -2.65 -11.37 21.45
N LYS A 380 -3.21 -10.24 21.92
CA LYS A 380 -3.35 -9.96 23.37
C LYS A 380 -4.15 -11.04 24.08
N LYS A 381 -5.21 -11.55 23.46
CA LYS A 381 -6.03 -12.65 24.03
C LYS A 381 -5.30 -13.99 23.99
N HIS A 382 -4.47 -14.24 22.98
CA HIS A 382 -3.82 -15.52 22.73
C HIS A 382 -2.59 -15.73 23.61
N ASN A 383 -1.68 -14.75 23.67
CA ASN A 383 -0.41 -14.85 24.41
C ASN A 383 -0.01 -13.55 25.13
N GLY A 384 -0.94 -12.59 25.28
CA GLY A 384 -0.67 -11.33 26.00
C GLY A 384 0.23 -10.33 25.27
N THR A 385 0.78 -10.67 24.10
CA THR A 385 1.69 -9.80 23.35
C THR A 385 0.95 -8.77 22.51
N GLU A 386 1.60 -7.63 22.25
CA GLU A 386 1.11 -6.62 21.31
C GLU A 386 1.92 -6.67 20.02
N PRO A 387 1.27 -6.83 18.85
CA PRO A 387 1.98 -6.90 17.58
C PRO A 387 2.53 -5.54 17.15
N GLU A 388 3.68 -5.56 16.49
CA GLU A 388 4.35 -4.37 15.98
C GLU A 388 4.03 -4.16 14.50
N PHE A 389 3.92 -2.90 14.10
CA PHE A 389 3.64 -2.51 12.72
C PHE A 389 4.68 -1.48 12.32
N VAL A 390 5.43 -1.77 11.26
CA VAL A 390 6.45 -0.88 10.71
C VAL A 390 6.10 -0.64 9.25
N ALA A 391 6.05 0.62 8.83
CA ALA A 391 5.78 0.99 7.45
C ALA A 391 6.80 2.03 7.01
N ASP A 392 7.42 1.78 5.85
CA ASP A 392 8.33 2.69 5.19
C ASP A 392 7.92 2.87 3.71
N GLU A 393 8.78 3.49 2.90
CA GLU A 393 8.50 3.75 1.48
C GLU A 393 8.58 2.48 0.62
N PHE A 394 9.11 1.38 1.16
CA PHE A 394 9.36 0.13 0.47
C PHE A 394 8.43 -1.01 0.88
N GLN A 395 7.99 -1.04 2.13
CA GLN A 395 7.23 -2.18 2.65
C GLN A 395 6.37 -1.83 3.87
N VAL A 396 5.42 -2.72 4.15
CA VAL A 396 4.69 -2.77 5.41
C VAL A 396 4.99 -4.11 6.09
N LEU A 397 5.55 -4.05 7.29
CA LEU A 397 5.85 -5.19 8.14
C LEU A 397 4.84 -5.27 9.30
N VAL A 398 4.25 -6.45 9.47
CA VAL A 398 3.49 -6.84 10.66
C VAL A 398 4.29 -7.90 11.41
N ARG A 399 4.61 -7.65 12.68
CA ARG A 399 5.36 -8.56 13.53
C ARG A 399 4.46 -9.07 14.66
N LEU A 400 4.24 -10.39 14.67
CA LEU A 400 3.53 -11.09 15.74
C LEU A 400 4.55 -11.67 16.70
N LEU A 401 4.47 -11.32 17.98
CA LEU A 401 5.45 -11.76 18.99
C LEU A 401 5.02 -13.07 19.65
N LYS A 402 5.99 -13.89 20.03
CA LYS A 402 5.84 -15.08 20.84
C LYS A 402 6.21 -14.75 22.29
N GLU A 403 5.58 -15.43 23.25
CA GLU A 403 5.86 -15.28 24.69
C GLU A 403 7.21 -15.89 25.10
#